data_AF-A0A2E5P457-F1
#
_entry.id   AF-A0A2E5P457-F1
#
_cell.length_a   1.000
_cell.length_b   1.000
_cell.length_c   1.000
_cell.angle_alpha   90.00
_cell.angle_beta   90.00
_cell.angle_gamma   90.00
#
_symmetry.space_group_name_H-M   'P 1'
#
loop_
_entity.id
_entity.type
_entity.pdbx_description
1 polymer ?
#
loop_
_entity_poly.entity_id
_entity_poly.type
_entity_poly.pdbx_seq_one_letter_code
_entity_poly.pdbx_strand_id
1 'polypeptide(L)'
;MTPQRLLVVVGLPLGLLIAFLSPAWTAYDEFTHFARAVDMAQGNLEPTLSSEGIGSHIPTAYQEATGQIILDHQEGRPPWSPTSIRALLDHRPDGRTTFIDTRPTTASTPVAYLSAAAGAWVPVVLDAPGLVVLWASRLASLAVYLAIATVAVRGASAFRWSLAASALAPLNLALASSVSPDGLTVVAVLLTFSIWTRVEAGDEVGMPTLIGASLLLALAKPPYFLVLALFLISA
;
A
#
# COMPACT_ATOMS: atom_id res chain seq x y z
N MET A 1 -9.91 27.18 -4.06
CA MET A 1 -9.74 25.77 -3.63
C MET A 1 -8.46 25.66 -2.82
N THR A 2 -8.45 24.96 -1.67
CA THR A 2 -7.23 24.77 -0.86
C THR A 2 -6.48 23.51 -1.29
N PRO A 3 -5.15 23.39 -1.11
CA PRO A 3 -4.38 22.24 -1.60
C PRO A 3 -4.86 20.90 -1.03
N GLN A 4 -5.22 20.86 0.26
CA GLN A 4 -5.80 19.67 0.89
C GLN A 4 -7.19 19.29 0.36
N ARG A 5 -7.98 20.27 -0.11
CA ARG A 5 -9.28 19.99 -0.73
C ARG A 5 -9.08 19.44 -2.14
N LEU A 6 -8.14 20.02 -2.91
CA LEU A 6 -7.74 19.47 -4.22
C LEU A 6 -7.28 18.02 -4.07
N LEU A 7 -6.39 17.74 -3.11
CA LEU A 7 -5.87 16.41 -2.84
C LEU A 7 -6.99 15.37 -2.66
N VAL A 8 -8.00 15.67 -1.83
CA VAL A 8 -9.11 14.73 -1.61
C VAL A 8 -10.04 14.65 -2.82
N VAL A 9 -10.42 15.79 -3.40
CA VAL A 9 -11.38 15.86 -4.52
C VAL A 9 -10.83 15.18 -5.78
N VAL A 10 -9.52 15.20 -5.99
CA VAL A 10 -8.88 14.57 -7.15
C VAL A 10 -8.33 13.18 -6.81
N GLY A 11 -7.64 13.04 -5.68
CA GLY A 11 -6.97 11.81 -5.29
C GLY A 11 -7.94 10.68 -4.97
N LEU A 12 -9.09 10.97 -4.36
CA LEU A 12 -10.09 9.94 -4.07
C LEU A 12 -10.69 9.33 -5.36
N PRO A 13 -11.30 10.08 -6.29
CA PRO A 13 -11.88 9.48 -7.48
C PRO A 13 -10.82 8.81 -8.36
N LEU A 14 -9.65 9.44 -8.57
CA LEU A 14 -8.60 8.82 -9.38
C LEU A 14 -8.03 7.56 -8.71
N GLY A 15 -7.79 7.58 -7.41
CA GLY A 15 -7.32 6.41 -6.67
C GLY A 15 -8.34 5.28 -6.68
N LEU A 16 -9.64 5.58 -6.54
CA LEU A 16 -10.70 4.56 -6.67
C LEU A 16 -10.74 3.95 -8.08
N LEU A 17 -10.63 4.77 -9.13
CA LEU A 17 -10.56 4.29 -10.49
C LEU A 17 -9.35 3.36 -10.69
N ILE A 18 -8.18 3.74 -10.19
CA ILE A 18 -6.98 2.88 -10.24
C ILE A 18 -7.21 1.59 -9.44
N ALA A 19 -7.71 1.67 -8.21
CA ALA A 19 -7.89 0.51 -7.34
C ALA A 19 -8.78 -0.58 -7.97
N PHE A 20 -9.84 -0.17 -8.68
CA PHE A 20 -10.80 -1.09 -9.29
C PHE A 20 -10.51 -1.45 -10.76
N LEU A 21 -9.95 -0.53 -11.55
CA LEU A 21 -9.78 -0.69 -12.99
C LEU A 21 -8.36 -1.10 -13.38
N SER A 22 -7.36 -0.90 -12.52
CA SER A 22 -6.04 -1.49 -12.75
C SER A 22 -6.16 -3.01 -12.72
N PRO A 23 -5.60 -3.72 -13.72
CA PRO A 23 -5.66 -5.16 -13.76
C PRO A 23 -5.18 -5.79 -12.44
N ALA A 24 -5.81 -6.90 -12.07
CA ALA A 24 -5.62 -7.51 -10.77
C ALA A 24 -4.20 -8.05 -10.65
N TRP A 25 -3.52 -7.72 -9.54
CA TRP A 25 -2.16 -8.13 -9.19
C TRP A 25 -1.04 -7.70 -10.16
N THR A 26 -1.32 -6.86 -11.16
CA THR A 26 -0.31 -6.40 -12.14
C THR A 26 0.38 -5.10 -11.78
N ALA A 27 0.11 -4.52 -10.60
CA ALA A 27 0.93 -3.41 -10.13
C ALA A 27 2.34 -3.92 -9.75
N TYR A 28 3.26 -2.99 -9.45
CA TYR A 28 4.67 -3.31 -9.14
C TYR A 28 4.80 -4.40 -8.08
N ASP A 29 5.21 -5.60 -8.51
CA ASP A 29 5.38 -6.81 -7.70
C ASP A 29 4.18 -7.18 -6.81
N GLU A 30 2.98 -6.78 -7.21
CA GLU A 30 1.77 -6.85 -6.37
C GLU A 30 1.36 -8.29 -6.05
N PHE A 31 1.68 -9.27 -6.90
CA PHE A 31 1.47 -10.69 -6.62
C PHE A 31 2.11 -11.12 -5.29
N THR A 32 3.39 -10.78 -5.11
CA THR A 32 4.18 -11.17 -3.93
C THR A 32 3.73 -10.38 -2.69
N HIS A 33 3.45 -9.08 -2.86
CA HIS A 33 2.96 -8.23 -1.79
C HIS A 33 1.54 -8.61 -1.33
N PHE A 34 0.68 -9.05 -2.25
CA PHE A 34 -0.64 -9.56 -1.95
C PHE A 34 -0.56 -10.82 -1.10
N ALA A 35 0.28 -11.79 -1.47
CA ALA A 35 0.49 -12.99 -0.67
C ALA A 35 0.95 -12.66 0.76
N ARG A 36 1.87 -11.70 0.90
CA ARG A 36 2.32 -11.19 2.20
C ARG A 36 1.19 -10.56 3.02
N ALA A 37 0.37 -9.72 2.40
CA ALA A 37 -0.76 -9.05 3.07
C ALA A 37 -1.83 -10.05 3.53
N VAL A 38 -2.09 -11.11 2.74
CA VAL A 38 -3.01 -12.20 3.11
C VAL A 38 -2.48 -12.98 4.31
N ASP A 39 -1.20 -13.37 4.30
CA ASP A 39 -0.60 -14.10 5.42
C ASP A 39 -0.62 -13.29 6.73
N MET A 40 -0.39 -11.97 6.63
CA MET A 40 -0.59 -11.06 7.76
C MET A 40 -2.05 -10.99 8.22
N ALA A 41 -3.01 -10.97 7.30
CA ALA A 41 -4.42 -11.00 7.62
C ALA A 41 -4.85 -12.32 8.29
N GLN A 42 -4.11 -13.41 8.08
CA GLN A 42 -4.28 -14.69 8.79
C GLN A 42 -3.58 -14.74 10.15
N GLY A 43 -2.88 -13.67 10.55
CA GLY A 43 -2.26 -13.51 11.86
C GLY A 43 -0.73 -13.67 11.88
N ASN A 44 -0.09 -13.94 10.74
CA ASN A 44 1.35 -14.13 10.66
C ASN A 44 2.04 -12.79 10.38
N LEU A 45 2.62 -12.14 11.38
CA LEU A 45 3.27 -10.83 11.21
C LEU A 45 4.51 -10.87 10.33
N GLU A 46 5.27 -11.96 10.36
CA GLU A 46 6.46 -12.19 9.54
C GLU A 46 6.27 -13.42 8.64
N PRO A 47 6.91 -13.48 7.45
CA PRO A 47 6.91 -14.69 6.62
C PRO A 47 7.46 -15.90 7.38
N THR A 48 6.82 -17.05 7.21
CA THR A 48 7.19 -18.27 7.92
C THR A 48 8.41 -18.92 7.26
N LEU A 49 9.40 -19.31 8.08
CA LEU A 49 10.48 -20.20 7.65
C LEU A 49 10.00 -21.66 7.70
N SER A 50 10.03 -22.34 6.57
CA SER A 50 9.60 -23.73 6.41
C SER A 50 10.62 -24.54 5.61
N SER A 51 10.36 -25.84 5.41
CA SER A 51 11.16 -26.69 4.52
C SER A 51 11.13 -26.25 3.05
N GLU A 52 10.12 -25.49 2.64
CA GLU A 52 9.98 -24.94 1.28
C GLU A 52 10.71 -23.60 1.11
N GLY A 53 11.19 -23.02 2.21
CA GLY A 53 11.85 -21.71 2.25
C GLY A 53 11.12 -20.73 3.17
N ILE A 54 11.42 -19.44 2.99
CA ILE A 54 10.77 -18.35 3.72
C ILE A 54 9.61 -17.85 2.86
N GLY A 55 8.39 -17.84 3.37
CA GLY A 55 7.24 -17.48 2.55
C GLY A 55 5.93 -17.39 3.30
N SER A 56 4.87 -17.27 2.53
CA SER A 56 3.49 -17.08 2.98
C SER A 56 2.64 -18.25 2.52
N HIS A 57 1.83 -18.82 3.41
CA HIS A 57 0.86 -19.85 3.04
C HIS A 57 -0.51 -19.19 2.84
N ILE A 58 -0.97 -19.14 1.60
CA ILE A 58 -2.24 -18.50 1.26
C ILE A 58 -3.20 -19.51 0.60
N PRO A 59 -4.51 -19.25 0.57
CA PRO A 59 -5.46 -20.10 -0.14
C PRO A 59 -5.02 -20.37 -1.58
N THR A 60 -5.04 -21.64 -2.00
CA THR A 60 -4.59 -22.05 -3.34
C THR A 60 -5.39 -21.36 -4.45
N ALA A 61 -6.68 -21.10 -4.21
CA ALA A 61 -7.56 -20.35 -5.11
C ALA A 61 -6.99 -18.96 -5.49
N TYR A 62 -6.24 -18.31 -4.60
CA TYR A 62 -5.63 -17.00 -4.91
C TYR A 62 -4.45 -17.12 -5.88
N GLN A 63 -3.66 -18.19 -5.77
CA GLN A 63 -2.60 -18.51 -6.72
C GLN A 63 -3.19 -18.94 -8.07
N GLU A 64 -4.28 -19.72 -8.06
CA GLU A 64 -5.00 -20.11 -9.29
C GLU A 64 -5.55 -18.87 -10.02
N ALA A 65 -6.16 -17.92 -9.30
CA ALA A 65 -6.63 -16.64 -9.87
C ALA A 65 -5.49 -15.81 -10.47
N THR A 66 -4.34 -15.77 -9.80
CA THR A 66 -3.12 -15.15 -10.32
C THR A 66 -2.64 -15.85 -11.60
N GLY A 67 -2.65 -17.18 -11.63
CA GLY A 67 -2.32 -17.98 -12.80
C GLY A 67 -3.25 -17.71 -13.98
N GLN A 68 -4.56 -17.52 -13.71
CA GLN A 68 -5.52 -17.16 -14.74
C GLN A 68 -5.16 -15.82 -15.42
N ILE A 69 -4.71 -14.80 -14.68
CA ILE A 69 -4.26 -13.53 -15.28
C ILE A 69 -3.13 -13.75 -16.30
N ILE A 70 -2.18 -14.63 -15.96
CA ILE A 70 -1.06 -14.96 -16.84
C ILE A 70 -1.56 -15.66 -18.11
N LEU A 71 -2.46 -16.63 -17.97
CA LEU A 71 -3.06 -17.34 -19.11
C LEU A 71 -3.88 -16.39 -19.99
N ASP A 72 -4.72 -15.54 -19.38
CA ASP A 72 -5.53 -14.55 -20.09
C ASP A 72 -4.64 -13.59 -20.90
N HIS A 73 -3.51 -13.15 -20.33
CA HIS A 73 -2.53 -12.33 -21.05
C HIS A 73 -1.90 -13.06 -22.24
N GLN A 74 -1.48 -14.32 -22.06
CA GLN A 74 -0.91 -15.15 -23.13
C GLN A 74 -1.88 -15.39 -24.28
N GLU A 75 -3.17 -15.50 -23.97
CA GLU A 75 -4.25 -15.65 -24.96
C GLU A 75 -4.71 -14.32 -25.58
N GLY A 76 -4.09 -13.20 -25.23
CA GLY A 76 -4.44 -11.87 -25.75
C GLY A 76 -5.81 -11.37 -25.27
N ARG A 77 -6.35 -11.92 -24.18
CA ARG A 77 -7.60 -11.46 -23.59
C ARG A 77 -7.39 -10.10 -22.91
N PRO A 78 -8.42 -9.23 -22.88
CA PRO A 78 -8.32 -7.94 -22.23
C PRO A 78 -8.05 -8.13 -20.73
N PRO A 79 -7.06 -7.42 -20.15
CA PRO A 79 -6.65 -7.59 -18.75
C PRO A 79 -7.73 -7.12 -17.76
N TRP A 80 -8.72 -6.38 -18.26
CA TRP A 80 -9.90 -5.98 -17.52
C TRP A 80 -11.14 -6.07 -18.42
N SER A 81 -12.11 -6.91 -18.04
CA SER A 81 -13.40 -7.05 -18.69
C SER A 81 -14.41 -7.65 -17.70
N PRO A 82 -15.73 -7.49 -17.89
CA PRO A 82 -16.72 -8.16 -17.05
C PRO A 82 -16.54 -9.69 -16.98
N THR A 83 -16.08 -10.30 -18.08
CA THR A 83 -15.82 -11.74 -18.16
C THR A 83 -14.61 -12.15 -17.32
N SER A 84 -13.49 -11.44 -17.44
CA SER A 84 -12.30 -11.74 -16.62
C SER A 84 -12.58 -11.49 -15.14
N ILE A 85 -13.27 -10.39 -14.80
CA ILE A 85 -13.67 -10.12 -13.41
C ILE A 85 -14.55 -11.24 -12.85
N ARG A 86 -15.54 -11.73 -13.60
CA ARG A 86 -16.38 -12.84 -13.13
C ARG A 86 -15.57 -14.10 -12.89
N ALA A 87 -14.70 -14.47 -13.82
CA ALA A 87 -13.87 -15.65 -13.67
C ALA A 87 -12.94 -15.57 -12.44
N LEU A 88 -12.36 -14.40 -12.17
CA LEU A 88 -11.56 -14.18 -10.96
C LEU A 88 -12.40 -14.24 -9.67
N LEU A 89 -13.68 -13.86 -9.72
CA LEU A 89 -14.60 -13.98 -8.57
C LEU A 89 -15.03 -15.44 -8.31
N ASP A 90 -14.91 -16.31 -9.31
CA ASP A 90 -15.24 -17.74 -9.16
C ASP A 90 -14.13 -18.52 -8.43
N HIS A 91 -12.91 -17.97 -8.34
CA HIS A 91 -11.81 -18.53 -7.54
C HIS A 91 -11.99 -18.27 -6.03
N ARG A 92 -12.84 -19.08 -5.40
CA ARG A 92 -13.05 -19.08 -3.95
C ARG A 92 -12.17 -20.10 -3.23
N PRO A 93 -11.65 -19.76 -2.03
CA PRO A 93 -10.98 -20.72 -1.16
C PRO A 93 -11.81 -21.99 -0.95
N ASP A 94 -11.15 -23.14 -1.01
CA ASP A 94 -11.71 -24.49 -0.82
C ASP A 94 -11.05 -25.23 0.36
N GLY A 95 -10.35 -24.49 1.23
CA GLY A 95 -9.57 -25.01 2.35
C GLY A 95 -8.15 -25.44 2.01
N ARG A 96 -7.76 -25.52 0.73
CA ARG A 96 -6.36 -25.77 0.34
C ARG A 96 -5.53 -24.50 0.48
N THR A 97 -4.30 -24.68 0.92
CA THR A 97 -3.28 -23.62 0.98
C THR A 97 -2.07 -23.99 0.15
N THR A 98 -1.39 -22.99 -0.38
CA THR A 98 -0.17 -23.13 -1.20
C THR A 98 0.93 -22.22 -0.65
N PHE A 99 2.17 -22.66 -0.75
CA PHE A 99 3.34 -21.88 -0.38
C PHE A 99 3.67 -20.87 -1.50
N ILE A 100 3.77 -19.60 -1.15
CA ILE A 100 4.28 -18.54 -2.01
C ILE A 100 5.56 -17.98 -1.42
N ASP A 101 6.61 -17.92 -2.22
CA ASP A 101 7.86 -17.28 -1.83
C ASP A 101 7.66 -15.78 -1.66
N THR A 102 7.69 -15.32 -0.42
CA THR A 102 7.61 -13.91 -0.06
C THR A 102 8.92 -13.40 0.56
N ARG A 103 10.06 -14.07 0.33
CA ARG A 103 11.40 -13.58 0.74
C ARG A 103 11.66 -12.14 0.31
N PRO A 104 11.32 -11.69 -0.90
CA PRO A 104 11.59 -10.30 -1.30
C PRO A 104 10.91 -9.27 -0.40
N THR A 105 9.83 -9.64 0.27
CA THR A 105 9.06 -8.73 1.14
C THR A 105 9.71 -8.49 2.50
N THR A 106 10.68 -9.32 2.92
CA THR A 106 11.38 -9.18 4.21
C THR A 106 12.29 -7.96 4.26
N ALA A 107 12.51 -7.27 3.13
CA ALA A 107 13.19 -5.98 3.08
C ALA A 107 12.34 -4.82 3.66
N SER A 108 11.04 -5.04 3.89
CA SER A 108 10.12 -4.09 4.49
C SER A 108 9.64 -4.62 5.85
N THR A 109 9.34 -3.73 6.79
CA THR A 109 8.77 -4.16 8.08
C THR A 109 7.28 -4.51 7.92
N PRO A 110 6.67 -5.27 8.84
CA PRO A 110 5.24 -5.55 8.81
C PRO A 110 4.37 -4.28 8.78
N VAL A 111 4.84 -3.18 9.38
CA VAL A 111 4.11 -1.91 9.41
C VAL A 111 3.81 -1.40 8.00
N ALA A 112 4.70 -1.65 7.05
CA ALA A 112 4.54 -1.24 5.66
C ALA A 112 3.31 -1.88 4.98
N TYR A 113 2.84 -3.03 5.48
CA TYR A 113 1.70 -3.76 4.93
C TYR A 113 0.43 -3.66 5.81
N LEU A 114 0.48 -3.00 6.97
CA LEU A 114 -0.64 -2.99 7.91
C LEU A 114 -1.94 -2.46 7.30
N SER A 115 -1.87 -1.44 6.43
CA SER A 115 -3.07 -0.92 5.75
C SER A 115 -3.69 -1.97 4.84
N ALA A 116 -2.88 -2.64 4.03
CA ALA A 116 -3.33 -3.69 3.13
C ALA A 116 -3.87 -4.91 3.91
N ALA A 117 -3.13 -5.39 4.91
CA ALA A 117 -3.53 -6.52 5.75
C ALA A 117 -4.82 -6.24 6.53
N ALA A 118 -5.00 -5.01 7.03
CA ALA A 118 -6.25 -4.61 7.69
C ALA A 118 -7.44 -4.62 6.72
N GLY A 119 -7.24 -4.17 5.47
CA GLY A 119 -8.25 -4.29 4.41
C GLY A 119 -8.56 -5.74 4.03
N ALA A 120 -7.53 -6.61 4.01
CA ALA A 120 -7.66 -8.02 3.70
C ALA A 120 -8.34 -8.84 4.80
N TRP A 121 -8.31 -8.40 6.06
CA TRP A 121 -8.73 -9.22 7.21
C TRP A 121 -10.14 -9.78 7.09
N VAL A 122 -11.15 -8.92 6.91
CA VAL A 122 -12.54 -9.36 6.79
C VAL A 122 -12.76 -10.32 5.61
N PRO A 123 -12.38 -9.99 4.36
CA PRO A 123 -12.61 -10.90 3.24
C PRO A 123 -11.81 -12.20 3.34
N VAL A 124 -10.62 -12.19 3.96
CA VAL A 124 -9.86 -13.43 4.23
C VAL A 124 -10.60 -14.33 5.23
N VAL A 125 -11.12 -13.77 6.34
CA VAL A 125 -11.89 -14.54 7.34
C VAL A 125 -13.19 -15.11 6.77
N LEU A 126 -13.76 -14.46 5.75
CA LEU A 126 -14.99 -14.89 5.09
C LEU A 126 -14.77 -15.80 3.88
N ASP A 127 -13.53 -16.27 3.64
CA ASP A 127 -13.17 -17.06 2.45
C ASP A 127 -13.67 -16.41 1.15
N ALA A 128 -13.51 -15.09 1.04
CA ALA A 128 -13.88 -14.35 -0.15
C ALA A 128 -12.92 -14.65 -1.33
N PRO A 129 -13.35 -14.45 -2.58
CA PRO A 129 -12.45 -14.57 -3.73
C PRO A 129 -11.25 -13.63 -3.61
N GLY A 130 -10.09 -14.05 -4.12
CA GLY A 130 -8.84 -13.28 -4.02
C GLY A 130 -8.95 -11.86 -4.58
N LEU A 131 -9.77 -11.66 -5.62
CA LEU A 131 -10.04 -10.33 -6.19
C LEU A 131 -10.73 -9.38 -5.19
N VAL A 132 -11.63 -9.89 -4.35
CA VAL A 132 -12.31 -9.10 -3.31
C VAL A 132 -11.32 -8.69 -2.23
N VAL A 133 -10.46 -9.63 -1.81
CA VAL A 133 -9.37 -9.36 -0.86
C VAL A 133 -8.43 -8.29 -1.43
N LEU A 134 -8.09 -8.37 -2.72
CA LEU A 134 -7.23 -7.40 -3.40
C LEU A 134 -7.84 -6.00 -3.38
N TRP A 135 -9.10 -5.86 -3.80
CA TRP A 135 -9.78 -4.56 -3.78
C TRP A 135 -9.88 -3.99 -2.37
N ALA A 136 -10.24 -4.80 -1.37
CA ALA A 136 -10.31 -4.33 0.01
C ALA A 136 -8.95 -3.83 0.53
N SER A 137 -7.87 -4.56 0.21
CA SER A 137 -6.49 -4.18 0.54
C SER A 137 -6.09 -2.87 -0.14
N ARG A 138 -6.35 -2.72 -1.45
CA ARG A 138 -6.06 -1.50 -2.23
C ARG A 138 -6.81 -0.29 -1.67
N LEU A 139 -8.10 -0.45 -1.32
CA LEU A 139 -8.92 0.63 -0.76
C LEU A 139 -8.43 1.07 0.62
N ALA A 140 -8.05 0.12 1.48
CA ALA A 140 -7.50 0.43 2.79
C ALA A 140 -6.16 1.18 2.69
N SER A 141 -5.26 0.73 1.82
CA SER A 141 -4.00 1.44 1.51
C SER A 141 -4.25 2.86 0.99
N LEU A 142 -5.17 3.02 0.03
CA LEU A 142 -5.52 4.34 -0.51
C LEU A 142 -6.10 5.26 0.57
N ALA A 143 -6.97 4.75 1.44
CA ALA A 143 -7.57 5.53 2.52
C ALA A 143 -6.51 6.03 3.50
N VAL A 144 -5.61 5.16 3.95
CA VAL A 144 -4.49 5.52 4.84
C VAL A 144 -3.56 6.53 4.16
N TYR A 145 -3.22 6.30 2.90
CA TYR A 145 -2.40 7.20 2.10
C TYR A 145 -3.01 8.61 2.04
N LEU A 146 -4.28 8.73 1.61
CA LEU A 146 -4.94 10.03 1.47
C LEU A 146 -5.12 10.73 2.81
N ALA A 147 -5.38 9.99 3.90
CA ALA A 147 -5.47 10.54 5.24
C ALA A 147 -4.14 11.17 5.68
N ILE A 148 -3.03 10.42 5.60
CA ILE A 148 -1.71 10.91 6.01
C ILE A 148 -1.24 12.05 5.10
N ALA A 149 -1.43 11.93 3.78
CA ALA A 149 -1.11 12.99 2.82
C ALA A 149 -1.90 14.27 3.13
N THR A 150 -3.18 14.15 3.49
CA THR A 150 -4.01 15.30 3.88
C THR A 150 -3.51 15.97 5.16
N VAL A 151 -3.09 15.17 6.15
CA VAL A 151 -2.47 15.69 7.38
C VAL A 151 -1.17 16.42 7.06
N ALA A 152 -0.30 15.83 6.24
CA ALA A 152 0.97 16.44 5.83
C ALA A 152 0.76 17.79 5.10
N VAL A 153 -0.14 17.83 4.10
CA VAL A 153 -0.43 19.06 3.34
C VAL A 153 -1.04 20.14 4.22
N ARG A 154 -1.92 19.78 5.17
CA ARG A 154 -2.54 20.75 6.09
C ARG A 154 -1.57 21.28 7.13
N GLY A 155 -0.71 20.40 7.66
CA GLY A 155 0.22 20.70 8.73
C GLY A 155 1.45 21.49 8.28
N ALA A 156 1.82 21.44 7.01
CA ALA A 156 3.05 22.09 6.54
C ALA A 156 2.96 23.63 6.64
N SER A 157 4.07 24.27 6.99
CA SER A 157 4.14 25.75 7.07
C SER A 157 4.60 26.37 5.76
N ALA A 158 5.20 25.58 4.87
CA ALA A 158 5.54 25.96 3.51
C ALA A 158 5.19 24.83 2.50
N PHE A 159 5.27 25.13 1.20
CA PHE A 159 5.20 24.14 0.11
C PHE A 159 3.94 23.26 0.05
N ARG A 160 2.81 23.69 0.63
CA ARG A 160 1.56 22.89 0.64
C ARG A 160 1.09 22.44 -0.75
N TRP A 161 1.24 23.30 -1.76
CA TRP A 161 0.90 22.97 -3.15
C TRP A 161 1.86 21.93 -3.73
N SER A 162 3.16 22.04 -3.46
CA SER A 162 4.14 21.03 -3.89
C SER A 162 3.86 19.68 -3.24
N LEU A 163 3.58 19.65 -1.93
CA LEU A 163 3.19 18.42 -1.22
C LEU A 163 1.93 17.79 -1.81
N ALA A 164 0.90 18.60 -2.10
CA ALA A 164 -0.32 18.12 -2.73
C ALA A 164 -0.07 17.58 -4.16
N ALA A 165 0.75 18.28 -4.96
CA ALA A 165 1.13 17.84 -6.30
C ALA A 165 1.94 16.53 -6.26
N SER A 166 2.88 16.39 -5.33
CA SER A 166 3.63 15.16 -5.12
C SER A 166 2.72 14.01 -4.67
N ALA A 167 1.77 14.26 -3.77
CA ALA A 167 0.81 13.24 -3.33
C ALA A 167 -0.14 12.78 -4.46
N LEU A 168 -0.46 13.67 -5.39
CA LEU A 168 -1.30 13.39 -6.57
C LEU A 168 -0.52 12.93 -7.80
N ALA A 169 0.81 12.82 -7.72
CA ALA A 169 1.62 12.34 -8.83
C ALA A 169 1.09 10.95 -9.27
N PRO A 170 0.88 10.71 -10.58
CA PRO A 170 0.22 9.49 -11.05
C PRO A 170 0.84 8.20 -10.51
N LEU A 171 2.17 8.13 -10.46
CA LEU A 171 2.89 7.00 -9.89
C LEU A 171 2.60 6.80 -8.39
N ASN A 172 2.61 7.88 -7.60
CA ASN A 172 2.37 7.79 -6.16
C ASN A 172 0.92 7.39 -5.86
N LEU A 173 -0.04 7.89 -6.64
CA LEU A 173 -1.43 7.47 -6.51
C LEU A 173 -1.65 6.02 -6.96
N ALA A 174 -0.89 5.55 -7.96
CA ALA A 174 -0.89 4.15 -8.36
C ALA A 174 -0.35 3.22 -7.26
N LEU A 175 0.76 3.60 -6.63
CA LEU A 175 1.33 2.87 -5.48
C LEU A 175 0.42 2.91 -4.24
N ALA A 176 -0.29 4.02 -4.04
CA ALA A 176 -1.30 4.14 -2.97
C ALA A 176 -2.52 3.24 -3.21
N SER A 177 -2.82 2.94 -4.47
CA SER A 177 -4.00 2.18 -4.91
C SER A 177 -3.65 0.73 -5.27
N SER A 178 -2.46 0.25 -4.86
CA SER A 178 -2.00 -1.13 -5.02
C SER A 178 -1.71 -1.77 -3.65
N VAL A 179 -1.51 -3.09 -3.62
CA VAL A 179 -0.95 -3.76 -2.45
C VAL A 179 0.57 -3.67 -2.51
N SER A 180 1.14 -2.67 -1.85
CA SER A 180 2.57 -2.39 -1.85
C SER A 180 2.97 -1.63 -0.57
N PRO A 181 4.21 -1.81 -0.07
CA PRO A 181 4.76 -0.99 1.02
C PRO A 181 5.06 0.45 0.62
N ASP A 182 5.14 0.75 -0.68
CA ASP A 182 5.66 2.01 -1.18
C ASP A 182 4.68 3.18 -0.98
N GLY A 183 3.37 2.93 -1.02
CA GLY A 183 2.36 3.95 -0.72
C GLY A 183 2.55 4.55 0.67
N LEU A 184 2.73 3.72 1.70
CA LEU A 184 2.99 4.19 3.07
C LEU A 184 4.32 4.95 3.16
N THR A 185 5.35 4.48 2.46
CA THR A 185 6.66 5.12 2.41
C THR A 185 6.57 6.54 1.85
N VAL A 186 5.84 6.73 0.74
CA VAL A 186 5.65 8.06 0.14
C VAL A 186 5.02 9.03 1.13
N VAL A 187 3.95 8.64 1.82
CA VAL A 187 3.28 9.56 2.77
C VAL A 187 4.05 9.78 4.06
N ALA A 188 4.88 8.81 4.48
CA ALA A 188 5.82 9.00 5.58
C ALA A 188 6.86 10.09 5.24
N VAL A 189 7.39 10.08 4.01
CA VAL A 189 8.30 11.13 3.52
C VAL A 189 7.61 12.48 3.46
N LEU A 190 6.40 12.55 2.89
CA LEU A 190 5.64 13.81 2.80
C LEU A 190 5.30 14.38 4.17
N LEU A 191 4.94 13.54 5.14
CA LEU A 191 4.68 13.94 6.52
C LEU A 191 5.95 14.45 7.20
N THR A 192 7.07 13.77 7.02
CA THR A 192 8.37 14.19 7.56
C THR A 192 8.78 15.56 7.00
N PHE A 193 8.63 15.75 5.68
CA PHE A 193 8.90 17.03 5.04
C PHE A 193 7.96 18.13 5.54
N SER A 194 6.66 17.83 5.69
CA SER A 194 5.70 18.75 6.30
C SER A 194 6.14 19.23 7.68
N ILE A 195 6.59 18.31 8.55
CA ILE A 195 7.09 18.64 9.87
C ILE A 195 8.38 19.47 9.79
N TRP A 196 9.31 19.11 8.90
CA TRP A 196 10.51 19.90 8.66
C TRP A 196 10.19 21.35 8.29
N THR A 197 9.20 21.60 7.40
CA THR A 197 8.82 23.00 7.06
C THR A 197 8.29 23.79 8.25
N ARG A 198 7.72 23.12 9.27
CA ARG A 198 7.27 23.77 10.51
C ARG A 198 8.46 24.15 11.38
N VAL A 199 9.43 23.24 11.52
CA VAL A 199 10.68 23.51 12.26
C VAL A 199 11.42 24.70 11.65
N GLU A 200 11.57 24.74 10.32
CA GLU A 200 12.20 25.88 9.61
C GLU A 200 11.44 27.20 9.78
N ALA A 201 10.12 27.14 9.96
CA ALA A 201 9.30 28.32 10.22
C ALA A 201 9.39 28.82 11.68
N GLY A 202 10.12 28.11 12.55
CA GLY A 202 10.19 28.39 13.98
C GLY A 202 8.93 27.98 14.75
N ASP A 203 8.07 27.13 14.17
CA ASP A 203 6.89 26.64 14.87
C ASP A 203 7.28 25.67 15.99
N GLU A 204 6.56 25.70 17.10
CA GLU A 204 6.71 24.69 18.14
C GLU A 204 6.22 23.32 17.64
N VAL A 205 7.17 22.40 17.45
CA VAL A 205 6.89 20.99 17.12
C VAL A 205 7.20 20.11 18.32
N GLY A 206 6.15 19.55 18.92
CA GLY A 206 6.31 18.65 20.07
C GLY A 206 7.07 17.37 19.72
N MET A 207 7.91 16.91 20.65
CA MET A 207 8.70 15.68 20.53
C MET A 207 7.91 14.43 20.08
N PRO A 208 6.66 14.20 20.53
CA PRO A 208 5.87 13.05 20.03
C PRO A 208 5.62 13.07 18.52
N THR A 209 5.51 14.25 17.91
CA THR A 209 5.29 14.39 16.46
C THR A 209 6.55 14.00 15.69
N LEU A 210 7.72 14.45 16.17
CA LEU A 210 9.02 14.12 15.59
C LEU A 210 9.32 12.61 15.70
N ILE A 211 9.09 12.05 16.89
CA ILE A 211 9.24 10.61 17.13
C ILE A 211 8.28 9.82 16.23
N GLY A 212 7.00 10.20 16.18
CA GLY A 212 5.99 9.51 15.37
C GLY A 212 6.34 9.49 13.89
N ALA A 213 6.77 10.62 13.33
CA ALA A 213 7.17 10.71 11.93
C ALA A 213 8.45 9.91 11.64
N SER A 214 9.44 9.97 12.54
CA SER A 214 10.70 9.23 12.41
C SER A 214 10.47 7.71 12.47
N LEU A 215 9.62 7.27 13.41
CA LEU A 215 9.23 5.86 13.53
C LEU A 215 8.46 5.41 12.28
N LEU A 216 7.47 6.17 11.83
CA LEU A 216 6.71 5.84 10.63
C LEU A 216 7.64 5.68 9.42
N LEU A 217 8.62 6.57 9.25
CA LEU A 217 9.56 6.52 8.15
C LEU A 217 10.49 5.31 8.23
N ALA A 218 11.06 5.05 9.42
CA ALA A 218 11.93 3.90 9.66
C ALA A 218 11.20 2.56 9.46
N LEU A 219 9.93 2.50 9.84
CA LEU A 219 9.11 1.31 9.73
C LEU A 219 8.50 1.13 8.33
N ALA A 220 8.22 2.21 7.60
CA ALA A 220 7.71 2.10 6.23
C ALA A 220 8.77 1.52 5.29
N LYS A 221 9.99 2.05 5.32
CA LYS A 221 11.11 1.55 4.50
C LYS A 221 12.44 2.00 5.10
N PRO A 222 13.21 1.11 5.77
CA PRO A 222 14.33 1.51 6.61
C PRO A 222 15.31 2.51 5.98
N PRO A 223 15.78 2.34 4.72
CA PRO A 223 16.73 3.28 4.11
C PRO A 223 16.28 4.75 4.06
N TYR A 224 14.98 5.01 4.16
CA TYR A 224 14.44 6.37 4.14
C TYR A 224 14.70 7.15 5.43
N PHE A 225 15.26 6.53 6.48
CA PHE A 225 15.73 7.25 7.68
C PHE A 225 16.65 8.44 7.34
N LEU A 226 17.35 8.39 6.19
CA LEU A 226 18.21 9.47 5.70
C LEU A 226 17.49 10.81 5.51
N VAL A 227 16.16 10.82 5.30
CA VAL A 227 15.38 12.07 5.22
C VAL A 227 15.44 12.83 6.56
N LEU A 228 15.69 12.16 7.68
CA LEU A 228 15.85 12.82 8.99
C LEU A 228 17.11 13.72 9.04
N ALA A 229 18.05 13.58 8.11
CA ALA A 229 19.19 14.49 8.01
C ALA A 229 18.78 15.94 7.75
N LEU A 230 17.57 16.18 7.22
CA LEU A 230 17.01 17.53 7.05
C LEU A 230 16.95 18.30 8.38
N PHE A 231 16.69 17.62 9.50
CA PHE A 231 16.63 18.27 10.82
C PHE A 231 18.00 18.60 11.40
N LEU A 232 19.08 17.95 10.93
CA LEU A 232 20.44 18.21 11.42
C LEU A 232 21.04 19.49 10.82
N ILE A 233 20.51 19.92 9.66
CA ILE A 233 20.95 21.12 8.94
C ILE A 233 20.01 22.31 9.14
N SER A 234 18.91 22.11 9.90
CA SER A 234 18.01 23.17 10.32
C SER A 234 18.75 24.15 11.25
N ALA A 235 18.60 25.45 10.97
CA ALA A 235 19.30 26.55 11.64
C ALA A 235 18.58 27.03 12.90
#